data_AF-A0A5N6SY77-F1
#
_entry.id   AF-A0A5N6SY77-F1
#
_cell.length_a   1.000
_cell.length_b   1.000
_cell.length_c   1.000
_cell.angle_alpha   90.00
_cell.angle_beta   90.00
_cell.angle_gamma   90.00
#
_symmetry.space_group_name_H-M   'P 1'
#
loop_
_entity.id
_entity.type
_entity.pdbx_description
1 polymer ?
#
loop_
_entity_poly.entity_id
_entity_poly.type
_entity_poly.pdbx_seq_one_letter_code
_entity_poly.pdbx_strand_id
1 'polypeptide(L)'
;MQLTKPLLVFALYAFSAQHALAVPVNPELGATGVENIALKTGSGDSPSDPIKADLEVKGQSALPFDVDCWAILCKGAPNVLQRVNEKTKNGNRDRSGANKGPFKDPQKWGIKALPPKNPSWSAQDFKSPEEYAFASSLQGGTNAILAPVNLAAQNSQGGVLNGFYSANKVTQFDPSKPKETKGTWFQITKFTGAVGPYCKALGGNDKSACDKNKNVAGDWGFDPAKWAYQYDEKNNKFNYVGK
;
A
#
# COMPACT_ATOMS: atom_id res chain seq x y z
N MET A 1 -33.31 -68.33 -61.17
CA MET A 1 -34.58 -67.68 -61.55
C MET A 1 -35.20 -67.03 -60.31
N GLN A 2 -35.61 -65.76 -60.46
CA GLN A 2 -36.58 -65.00 -59.66
C GLN A 2 -36.34 -64.75 -58.15
N LEU A 3 -35.96 -63.49 -57.88
CA LEU A 3 -36.63 -62.49 -57.03
C LEU A 3 -37.45 -62.99 -55.83
N THR A 4 -37.13 -62.47 -54.64
CA THR A 4 -37.94 -61.41 -53.99
C THR A 4 -37.20 -60.80 -52.77
N LYS A 5 -37.13 -59.47 -52.74
CA LYS A 5 -36.87 -58.60 -51.57
C LYS A 5 -38.18 -58.45 -50.76
N PRO A 6 -38.28 -57.63 -49.67
CA PRO A 6 -37.30 -57.13 -48.69
C PRO A 6 -37.82 -57.31 -47.22
N LEU A 7 -37.02 -57.00 -46.20
CA LEU A 7 -37.53 -56.24 -45.02
C LEU A 7 -36.39 -55.70 -44.14
N LEU A 8 -36.47 -54.39 -43.89
CA LEU A 8 -35.68 -53.61 -42.93
C LEU A 8 -35.92 -54.06 -41.48
N VAL A 9 -34.90 -54.00 -40.62
CA VAL A 9 -34.97 -53.35 -39.29
C VAL A 9 -33.56 -52.87 -38.88
N PHE A 10 -33.36 -51.55 -38.79
CA PHE A 10 -32.25 -50.93 -38.05
C PHE A 10 -32.74 -50.63 -36.62
N ALA A 11 -32.07 -51.17 -35.61
CA ALA A 11 -32.36 -50.89 -34.21
C ALA A 11 -31.65 -49.58 -33.79
N LEU A 12 -32.44 -48.54 -33.53
CA LEU A 12 -32.00 -47.29 -32.91
C LEU A 12 -32.06 -47.43 -31.38
N TYR A 13 -30.89 -47.38 -30.74
CA TYR A 13 -30.78 -47.11 -29.31
C TYR A 13 -30.93 -45.60 -29.09
N ALA A 14 -32.00 -45.18 -28.39
CA ALA A 14 -32.07 -43.87 -27.75
C ALA A 14 -32.79 -44.03 -26.41
N PHE A 15 -32.03 -43.81 -25.35
CA PHE A 15 -32.45 -43.87 -23.96
C PHE A 15 -33.60 -42.89 -23.67
N SER A 16 -34.60 -43.39 -22.95
CA SER A 16 -35.72 -42.67 -22.39
C SER A 16 -35.24 -41.60 -21.40
N ALA A 17 -35.71 -40.37 -21.60
CA ALA A 17 -35.64 -39.31 -20.62
C ALA A 17 -36.68 -39.58 -19.52
N GLN A 18 -36.24 -39.71 -18.27
CA GLN A 18 -37.08 -39.48 -17.09
C GLN A 18 -36.60 -38.20 -16.41
N HIS A 19 -37.43 -37.16 -16.50
CA HIS A 19 -37.28 -35.94 -15.72
C HIS A 19 -37.72 -36.25 -14.28
N ALA A 20 -36.78 -36.69 -13.44
CA ALA A 20 -36.96 -36.64 -12.00
C ALA A 20 -36.56 -35.24 -11.54
N LEU A 21 -37.52 -34.49 -11.00
CA LEU A 21 -37.29 -33.23 -10.29
C LEU A 21 -36.47 -33.54 -9.04
N ALA A 22 -35.14 -33.43 -9.15
CA ALA A 22 -34.26 -33.46 -8.00
C ALA A 22 -34.33 -32.10 -7.29
N VAL A 23 -34.89 -32.12 -6.09
CA VAL A 23 -34.80 -31.07 -5.08
C VAL A 23 -33.34 -30.64 -4.91
N PRO A 24 -33.01 -29.33 -4.92
CA PRO A 24 -31.64 -28.91 -4.68
C PRO A 24 -31.23 -29.26 -3.25
N VAL A 25 -30.32 -30.20 -3.16
CA VAL A 25 -29.56 -30.56 -1.96
C VAL A 25 -28.72 -29.35 -1.59
N ASN A 26 -28.89 -28.85 -0.36
CA ASN A 26 -28.09 -27.78 0.21
C ASN A 26 -26.64 -28.28 0.41
N PRO A 27 -25.62 -27.73 -0.26
CA PRO A 27 -24.24 -27.93 0.14
C PRO A 27 -23.85 -26.80 1.10
N GLU A 28 -23.77 -27.11 2.39
CA GLU A 28 -23.07 -26.25 3.33
C GLU A 28 -21.57 -26.21 3.01
N LEU A 29 -21.02 -25.00 3.12
CA LEU A 29 -19.60 -24.67 3.38
C LEU A 29 -18.60 -24.90 2.23
N GLY A 30 -18.74 -24.09 1.19
CA GLY A 30 -17.57 -23.53 0.49
C GLY A 30 -17.31 -22.13 1.03
N ALA A 31 -16.30 -21.97 1.87
CA ALA A 31 -15.94 -20.74 2.56
C ALA A 31 -16.06 -19.51 1.63
N THR A 32 -17.12 -18.72 1.88
CA THR A 32 -17.18 -17.33 1.47
C THR A 32 -15.89 -16.69 1.93
N GLY A 33 -15.10 -16.18 0.98
CA GLY A 33 -14.00 -15.30 1.28
C GLY A 33 -14.50 -14.28 2.28
N VAL A 34 -13.96 -14.31 3.49
CA VAL A 34 -14.13 -13.21 4.42
C VAL A 34 -13.42 -12.06 3.74
N GLU A 35 -14.15 -11.29 2.93
CA GLU A 35 -13.80 -9.90 2.74
C GLU A 35 -13.69 -9.37 4.17
N ASN A 36 -12.46 -9.14 4.63
CA ASN A 36 -12.23 -8.27 5.76
C ASN A 36 -12.70 -6.89 5.32
N ILE A 37 -14.01 -6.69 5.30
CA ILE A 37 -14.65 -5.39 5.19
C ILE A 37 -14.28 -4.72 6.50
N ALA A 38 -13.10 -4.11 6.54
CA ALA A 38 -12.78 -3.13 7.55
C ALA A 38 -13.96 -2.15 7.56
N LEU A 39 -14.69 -2.09 8.68
CA LEU A 39 -15.85 -1.23 8.85
C LEU A 39 -15.41 0.21 8.60
N LYS A 40 -15.70 0.72 7.40
CA LYS A 40 -15.44 2.11 7.04
C LYS A 40 -16.29 2.98 7.93
N THR A 41 -15.67 3.92 8.62
CA THR A 41 -16.38 4.93 9.39
C THR A 41 -15.97 6.31 8.92
N GLY A 42 -16.89 7.27 9.00
CA GLY A 42 -16.71 8.66 8.56
C GLY A 42 -17.00 8.91 7.08
N SER A 43 -17.40 10.15 6.76
CA SER A 43 -17.80 10.55 5.40
C SER A 43 -16.63 10.81 4.46
N GLY A 44 -15.48 11.23 5.00
CA GLY A 44 -14.35 11.74 4.23
C GLY A 44 -14.46 13.21 3.83
N ASP A 45 -15.51 13.92 4.26
CA ASP A 45 -15.78 15.30 3.83
C ASP A 45 -14.90 16.34 4.54
N SER A 46 -14.34 15.99 5.69
CA SER A 46 -13.53 16.88 6.51
C SER A 46 -12.39 16.14 7.21
N PRO A 47 -11.33 16.84 7.65
CA PRO A 47 -10.27 16.23 8.46
C PRO A 47 -10.77 15.71 9.82
N SER A 48 -11.86 16.26 10.35
CA SER A 48 -12.51 15.78 11.59
C SER A 48 -13.39 14.54 11.38
N ASP A 49 -13.78 14.26 10.14
CA ASP A 49 -14.60 13.10 9.77
C ASP A 49 -14.01 12.37 8.54
N PRO A 50 -12.76 11.87 8.62
CA PRO A 50 -12.13 11.16 7.51
C PRO A 50 -12.73 9.77 7.33
N ILE A 51 -12.59 9.20 6.12
CA ILE A 51 -12.79 7.76 5.94
C ILE A 51 -11.72 7.01 6.73
N LYS A 52 -12.14 6.25 7.73
CA LYS A 52 -11.29 5.41 8.56
C LYS A 52 -11.37 3.98 8.07
N ALA A 53 -10.23 3.41 7.70
CA ALA A 53 -10.15 2.02 7.26
C ALA A 53 -8.79 1.41 7.55
N ASP A 54 -8.78 0.09 7.71
CA ASP A 54 -7.56 -0.69 7.86
C ASP A 54 -6.91 -0.94 6.49
N LEU A 55 -5.58 -1.05 6.48
CA LEU A 55 -4.79 -1.37 5.29
C LEU A 55 -4.04 -2.68 5.52
N GLU A 56 -4.32 -3.66 4.66
CA GLU A 56 -3.61 -4.94 4.65
C GLU A 56 -2.28 -4.81 3.88
N VAL A 57 -1.17 -4.93 4.60
CA VAL A 57 0.19 -4.92 4.06
C VAL A 57 0.53 -6.27 3.45
N LYS A 58 1.04 -6.26 2.21
CA LYS A 58 1.31 -7.47 1.41
C LYS A 58 2.75 -7.52 0.92
N GLY A 59 3.41 -8.66 1.10
CA GLY A 59 4.71 -8.94 0.53
C GLY A 59 5.75 -7.84 0.80
N GLN A 60 6.41 -7.36 -0.24
CA GLN A 60 7.50 -6.39 -0.12
C GLN A 60 7.05 -4.96 0.24
N SER A 61 5.74 -4.66 0.24
CA SER A 61 5.25 -3.36 0.75
C SER A 61 5.48 -3.16 2.25
N ALA A 62 5.86 -4.21 2.98
CA ALA A 62 6.13 -4.14 4.42
C ALA A 62 7.15 -3.06 4.80
N LEU A 63 8.29 -3.00 4.11
CA LEU A 63 9.34 -2.02 4.41
C LEU A 63 8.87 -0.57 4.26
N PRO A 64 8.33 -0.13 3.11
CA PRO A 64 7.90 1.26 2.96
C PRO A 64 6.75 1.63 3.90
N PHE A 65 5.78 0.73 4.14
CA PHE A 65 4.78 1.01 5.18
C PHE A 65 5.38 1.11 6.58
N ASP A 66 6.44 0.36 6.90
CA ASP A 66 7.11 0.49 8.19
C ASP A 66 7.83 1.83 8.36
N VAL A 67 8.33 2.42 7.26
CA VAL A 67 8.81 3.82 7.24
C VAL A 67 7.67 4.78 7.58
N ASP A 68 6.51 4.61 6.96
CA ASP A 68 5.31 5.43 7.21
C ASP A 68 4.88 5.35 8.67
N CYS A 69 4.82 4.13 9.20
CA CYS A 69 4.45 3.87 10.58
C CYS A 69 5.43 4.49 11.57
N TRP A 70 6.75 4.45 11.27
CA TRP A 70 7.75 5.16 12.08
C TRP A 70 7.55 6.68 12.04
N ALA A 71 7.31 7.25 10.85
CA ALA A 71 7.06 8.67 10.68
C ALA A 71 5.86 9.13 11.52
N ILE A 72 4.75 8.39 11.48
CA ILE A 72 3.56 8.66 12.28
C ILE A 72 3.86 8.49 13.78
N LEU A 73 4.40 7.34 14.16
CA LEU A 73 4.57 6.95 15.57
C LEU A 73 5.59 7.83 16.30
N CYS A 74 6.73 8.09 15.66
CA CYS A 74 7.93 8.62 16.30
C CYS A 74 8.27 10.06 15.89
N LYS A 75 7.76 10.53 14.75
CA LYS A 75 8.01 11.90 14.25
C LYS A 75 6.76 12.79 14.27
N GLY A 76 5.61 12.25 14.65
CA GLY A 76 4.35 12.99 14.69
C GLY A 76 3.86 13.39 13.30
N ALA A 77 4.23 12.64 12.26
CA ALA A 77 3.73 12.89 10.92
C ALA A 77 2.20 12.74 10.87
N PRO A 78 1.51 13.50 10.00
CA PRO A 78 0.06 13.48 9.95
C PRO A 78 -0.47 12.11 9.56
N ASN A 79 -1.49 11.63 10.25
CA ASN A 79 -2.15 10.34 9.99
C ASN A 79 -3.56 10.48 9.37
N VAL A 80 -4.06 11.70 9.26
CA VAL A 80 -5.26 12.05 8.50
C VAL A 80 -4.80 12.79 7.26
N LEU A 81 -5.08 12.22 6.10
CA LEU A 81 -4.55 12.65 4.81
C LEU A 81 -5.69 12.96 3.84
N GLN A 82 -5.44 13.84 2.87
CA GLN A 82 -6.39 14.12 1.79
C GLN A 82 -5.77 13.81 0.44
N ARG A 83 -6.38 12.93 -0.35
CA ARG A 83 -5.76 12.45 -1.61
C ARG A 83 -5.82 13.51 -2.70
N VAL A 84 -4.69 13.79 -3.35
CA VAL A 84 -4.59 14.82 -4.41
C VAL A 84 -4.43 14.21 -5.80
N ASN A 85 -4.68 15.04 -6.82
CA ASN A 85 -4.48 14.69 -8.22
C ASN A 85 -3.00 14.48 -8.60
N GLU A 86 -2.79 13.90 -9.78
CA GLU A 86 -1.47 13.56 -10.32
C GLU A 86 -0.52 14.78 -10.41
N LYS A 87 -1.05 15.94 -10.83
CA LYS A 87 -0.26 17.17 -10.94
C LYS A 87 0.32 17.59 -9.59
N THR A 88 -0.51 17.62 -8.56
CA THR A 88 -0.08 17.96 -7.20
C THR A 88 0.86 16.90 -6.65
N LYS A 89 0.58 15.62 -6.89
CA LYS A 89 1.49 14.52 -6.51
C LYS A 89 2.89 14.72 -7.05
N ASN A 90 3.02 15.04 -8.34
CA ASN A 90 4.32 15.25 -8.95
C ASN A 90 5.05 16.46 -8.35
N GLY A 91 4.32 17.57 -8.10
CA GLY A 91 4.87 18.70 -7.37
C GLY A 91 5.29 18.36 -5.93
N ASN A 92 4.58 17.46 -5.25
CA ASN A 92 4.98 16.97 -3.94
C ASN A 92 6.30 16.19 -4.02
N ARG A 93 6.48 15.32 -5.01
CA ARG A 93 7.75 14.58 -5.19
C ARG A 93 8.95 15.48 -5.46
N ASP A 94 8.72 16.63 -6.08
CA ASP A 94 9.77 17.63 -6.28
C ASP A 94 10.13 18.33 -4.95
N ARG A 95 9.10 18.78 -4.21
CA ARG A 95 9.26 19.46 -2.91
C ARG A 95 9.78 18.57 -1.79
N SER A 96 9.49 17.27 -1.82
CA SER A 96 10.07 16.26 -0.91
C SER A 96 11.51 15.92 -1.27
N GLY A 97 11.97 16.29 -2.46
CA GLY A 97 13.27 15.90 -3.00
C GLY A 97 13.31 14.44 -3.49
N ALA A 98 12.21 13.68 -3.47
CA ALA A 98 12.19 12.30 -3.96
C ALA A 98 12.63 12.19 -5.43
N ASN A 99 12.21 13.12 -6.28
CA ASN A 99 12.58 13.15 -7.70
C ASN A 99 14.07 13.46 -7.94
N LYS A 100 14.80 13.99 -6.95
CA LYS A 100 16.26 14.18 -7.03
C LYS A 100 17.05 12.87 -6.94
N GLY A 101 16.39 11.78 -6.55
CA GLY A 101 17.01 10.46 -6.38
C GLY A 101 18.11 10.44 -5.31
N PRO A 102 17.86 10.92 -4.08
CA PRO A 102 18.87 11.03 -3.01
C PRO A 102 19.64 9.72 -2.76
N PHE A 103 18.93 8.59 -2.84
CA PHE A 103 19.50 7.28 -2.55
C PHE A 103 20.14 6.60 -3.77
N LYS A 104 20.00 7.16 -4.98
CA LYS A 104 20.72 6.68 -6.18
C LYS A 104 22.19 7.09 -6.14
N ASP A 105 22.47 8.25 -5.58
CA ASP A 105 23.82 8.81 -5.39
C ASP A 105 23.93 9.47 -4.01
N PRO A 106 24.07 8.67 -2.93
CA PRO A 106 24.10 9.21 -1.57
C PRO A 106 25.23 10.19 -1.33
N GLN A 107 26.39 9.97 -1.97
CA GLN A 107 27.59 10.79 -1.81
C GLN A 107 27.35 12.21 -2.32
N LYS A 108 26.76 12.36 -3.52
CA LYS A 108 26.38 13.67 -4.08
C LYS A 108 25.48 14.49 -3.15
N TRP A 109 24.61 13.80 -2.41
CA TRP A 109 23.59 14.44 -1.58
C TRP A 109 23.96 14.53 -0.09
N GLY A 110 25.19 14.13 0.29
CA GLY A 110 25.63 14.13 1.69
C GLY A 110 24.85 13.15 2.57
N ILE A 111 24.27 12.12 1.97
CA ILE A 111 23.53 11.06 2.64
C ILE A 111 24.50 9.94 3.01
N LYS A 112 24.27 9.30 4.16
CA LYS A 112 25.11 8.19 4.60
C LYS A 112 25.01 7.00 3.65
N ALA A 113 25.97 6.08 3.71
CA ALA A 113 25.94 4.87 2.91
C ALA A 113 24.60 4.13 3.04
N LEU A 114 24.10 3.58 1.93
CA LEU A 114 22.85 2.82 1.91
C LEU A 114 22.90 1.66 2.90
N PRO A 115 21.74 1.22 3.42
CA PRO A 115 21.72 0.09 4.33
C PRO A 115 22.23 -1.18 3.63
N PRO A 116 22.82 -2.13 4.40
CA PRO A 116 23.28 -3.39 3.84
C PRO A 116 22.09 -4.15 3.25
N LYS A 117 22.31 -4.82 2.12
CA LYS A 117 21.30 -5.68 1.51
C LYS A 117 20.96 -6.86 2.42
N ASN A 118 19.71 -7.29 2.36
CA ASN A 118 19.33 -8.63 2.79
C ASN A 118 18.85 -9.45 1.58
N PRO A 119 19.72 -10.27 0.94
CA PRO A 119 19.35 -11.08 -0.21
C PRO A 119 18.22 -12.08 0.04
N SER A 120 18.00 -12.51 1.30
CA SER A 120 16.88 -13.39 1.63
C SER A 120 15.52 -12.70 1.52
N TRP A 121 15.49 -11.37 1.55
CA TRP A 121 14.28 -10.56 1.43
C TRP A 121 14.16 -9.87 0.06
N SER A 122 15.27 -9.35 -0.47
CA SER A 122 15.34 -8.78 -1.81
C SER A 122 16.79 -8.69 -2.31
N ALA A 123 17.00 -9.01 -3.59
CA ALA A 123 18.29 -8.83 -4.25
C ALA A 123 18.56 -7.36 -4.66
N GLN A 124 17.54 -6.50 -4.65
CA GLN A 124 17.64 -5.11 -5.11
C GLN A 124 18.34 -4.20 -4.09
N ASP A 125 19.04 -3.18 -4.59
CA ASP A 125 19.55 -2.09 -3.76
C ASP A 125 18.41 -1.24 -3.18
N PHE A 126 18.64 -0.64 -2.00
CA PHE A 126 17.73 0.32 -1.38
C PHE A 126 17.93 1.74 -1.94
N LYS A 127 17.70 1.92 -3.25
CA LYS A 127 17.94 3.18 -3.98
C LYS A 127 16.70 4.04 -4.22
N SER A 128 15.52 3.55 -3.84
CA SER A 128 14.25 4.24 -4.04
C SER A 128 13.88 5.06 -2.80
N PRO A 129 13.46 6.32 -2.95
CA PRO A 129 13.02 7.13 -1.82
C PRO A 129 11.56 6.83 -1.48
N GLU A 130 11.33 6.10 -0.38
CA GLU A 130 10.02 6.10 0.27
C GLU A 130 9.74 7.47 0.86
N GLU A 131 8.49 7.94 0.84
CA GLU A 131 8.16 9.30 1.27
C GLU A 131 6.86 9.36 2.11
N TYR A 132 6.97 9.89 3.33
CA TYR A 132 5.82 10.12 4.21
C TYR A 132 5.79 11.54 4.81
N ALA A 133 4.69 12.30 4.77
CA ALA A 133 3.39 11.92 4.21
C ALA A 133 3.44 11.67 2.70
N PHE A 134 2.56 10.79 2.22
CA PHE A 134 2.55 10.36 0.83
C PHE A 134 2.53 11.55 -0.13
N ALA A 135 3.33 11.51 -1.20
CA ALA A 135 3.21 12.51 -2.26
C ALA A 135 1.80 12.57 -2.85
N SER A 136 1.04 11.48 -2.81
CA SER A 136 -0.36 11.44 -3.26
C SER A 136 -1.36 12.09 -2.28
N SER A 137 -0.88 12.77 -1.23
CA SER A 137 -1.69 13.50 -0.27
C SER A 137 -1.38 15.00 -0.25
N LEU A 138 -2.33 15.82 0.21
CA LEU A 138 -2.15 17.26 0.40
C LEU A 138 -1.04 17.58 1.41
N GLN A 139 -0.84 16.68 2.38
CA GLN A 139 0.17 16.77 3.43
C GLN A 139 1.58 16.36 2.95
N GLY A 140 1.68 15.78 1.76
CA GLY A 140 2.96 15.39 1.18
C GLY A 140 3.78 16.57 0.67
N GLY A 141 5.01 16.28 0.25
CA GLY A 141 5.93 17.28 -0.29
C GLY A 141 6.91 17.81 0.75
N THR A 142 6.92 19.12 0.95
CA THR A 142 7.85 19.79 1.88
C THR A 142 7.80 19.13 3.26
N ASN A 143 8.97 18.86 3.85
CA ASN A 143 9.14 18.14 5.13
C ASN A 143 8.70 16.67 5.16
N ALA A 144 8.35 16.07 4.01
CA ALA A 144 8.17 14.62 3.97
C ALA A 144 9.49 13.93 4.41
N ILE A 145 9.32 12.90 5.23
CA ILE A 145 10.37 11.97 5.62
C ILE A 145 10.68 11.09 4.43
N LEU A 146 11.95 11.01 4.08
CA LEU A 146 12.47 10.11 3.06
C LEU A 146 13.33 9.02 3.69
N ALA A 147 13.10 7.77 3.29
CA ALA A 147 13.96 6.65 3.66
C ALA A 147 14.26 5.76 2.45
N PRO A 148 15.43 5.09 2.42
CA PRO A 148 15.80 4.21 1.32
C PRO A 148 15.02 2.90 1.41
N VAL A 149 14.31 2.58 0.34
CA VAL A 149 13.66 1.29 0.10
C VAL A 149 14.10 0.75 -1.26
N ASN A 150 13.79 -0.50 -1.57
CA ASN A 150 14.02 -1.01 -2.92
C ASN A 150 12.82 -0.70 -3.83
N LEU A 151 13.05 -0.73 -5.14
CA LEU A 151 12.04 -0.36 -6.13
C LEU A 151 10.84 -1.30 -6.13
N ALA A 152 11.07 -2.61 -5.95
CA ALA A 152 9.98 -3.58 -5.89
C ALA A 152 9.04 -3.34 -4.69
N ALA A 153 9.59 -3.00 -3.53
CA ALA A 153 8.85 -2.64 -2.33
C ALA A 153 8.01 -1.38 -2.54
N GLN A 154 8.59 -0.33 -3.13
CA GLN A 154 7.87 0.91 -3.43
C GLN A 154 6.74 0.69 -4.45
N ASN A 155 6.97 -0.10 -5.50
CA ASN A 155 5.93 -0.46 -6.47
C ASN A 155 4.81 -1.27 -5.79
N SER A 156 5.16 -2.20 -4.90
CA SER A 156 4.21 -2.99 -4.13
C SER A 156 3.34 -2.12 -3.22
N GLN A 157 3.94 -1.16 -2.51
CA GLN A 157 3.20 -0.19 -1.68
C GLN A 157 2.23 0.65 -2.52
N GLY A 158 2.66 1.13 -3.68
CA GLY A 158 1.79 1.85 -4.62
C GLY A 158 0.58 1.02 -5.07
N GLY A 159 0.77 -0.28 -5.33
CA GLY A 159 -0.31 -1.21 -5.63
C GLY A 159 -1.30 -1.38 -4.47
N VAL A 160 -0.79 -1.59 -3.25
CA VAL A 160 -1.61 -1.73 -2.04
C VAL A 160 -2.39 -0.44 -1.75
N LEU A 161 -1.76 0.73 -1.83
CA LEU A 161 -2.42 2.02 -1.66
C LEU A 161 -3.51 2.27 -2.70
N ASN A 162 -3.27 1.93 -3.97
CA ASN A 162 -4.28 2.05 -5.01
C ASN A 162 -5.49 1.13 -4.75
N GLY A 163 -5.24 -0.10 -4.30
CA GLY A 163 -6.29 -1.02 -3.85
C GLY A 163 -7.09 -0.45 -2.67
N PHE A 164 -6.39 0.08 -1.66
CA PHE A 164 -7.02 0.76 -0.52
C PHE A 164 -7.89 1.93 -0.97
N TYR A 165 -7.39 2.81 -1.84
CA TYR A 165 -8.16 3.96 -2.31
C TYR A 165 -9.42 3.55 -3.07
N SER A 166 -9.30 2.54 -3.96
CA SER A 166 -10.43 2.01 -4.73
C SER A 166 -11.48 1.40 -3.80
N ALA A 167 -11.06 0.48 -2.92
CA ALA A 167 -11.94 -0.19 -1.98
C ALA A 167 -12.67 0.82 -1.09
N ASN A 168 -11.99 1.88 -0.64
CA ASN A 168 -12.53 2.87 0.29
C ASN A 168 -13.16 4.10 -0.38
N LYS A 169 -13.29 4.13 -1.72
CA LYS A 169 -13.83 5.27 -2.48
C LYS A 169 -13.09 6.60 -2.19
N VAL A 170 -11.78 6.54 -1.95
CA VAL A 170 -10.95 7.72 -1.70
C VAL A 170 -10.66 8.43 -3.04
N THR A 171 -11.40 9.52 -3.29
CA THR A 171 -11.27 10.32 -4.50
C THR A 171 -10.11 11.32 -4.42
N GLN A 172 -9.50 11.58 -5.57
CA GLN A 172 -8.54 12.66 -5.74
C GLN A 172 -9.27 14.00 -5.91
N PHE A 173 -8.64 15.10 -5.51
CA PHE A 173 -9.06 16.45 -5.88
C PHE A 173 -7.89 17.29 -6.39
N ASP A 174 -8.22 18.40 -7.03
CA ASP A 174 -7.27 19.42 -7.45
C ASP A 174 -7.30 20.59 -6.45
N PRO A 175 -6.25 20.76 -5.62
CA PRO A 175 -6.18 21.87 -4.68
C PRO A 175 -6.18 23.25 -5.35
N SER A 176 -5.82 23.35 -6.64
CA SER A 176 -5.91 24.60 -7.40
C SER A 176 -7.33 24.94 -7.84
N LYS A 177 -8.26 23.98 -7.74
CA LYS A 177 -9.67 24.10 -8.13
C LYS A 177 -10.60 23.50 -7.07
N PRO A 178 -10.57 24.02 -5.83
CA PRO A 178 -11.30 23.44 -4.70
C PRO A 178 -12.83 23.53 -4.83
N LYS A 179 -13.33 24.40 -5.71
CA LYS A 179 -14.77 24.51 -6.01
C LYS A 179 -15.26 23.51 -7.07
N GLU A 180 -14.35 22.96 -7.88
CA GLU A 180 -14.68 22.04 -8.99
C GLU A 180 -14.50 20.57 -8.61
N THR A 181 -13.69 20.28 -7.58
CA THR A 181 -13.35 18.91 -7.19
C THR A 181 -13.49 18.73 -5.68
N LYS A 182 -14.14 17.63 -5.26
CA LYS A 182 -14.30 17.28 -3.85
C LYS A 182 -13.22 16.26 -3.46
N GLY A 183 -12.35 16.66 -2.53
CA GLY A 183 -11.31 15.78 -1.98
C GLY A 183 -11.86 14.88 -0.90
N THR A 184 -11.32 13.66 -0.82
CA THR A 184 -11.64 12.73 0.26
C THR A 184 -10.52 12.73 1.29
N TRP A 185 -10.88 13.01 2.55
CA TRP A 185 -10.04 12.80 3.71
C TRP A 185 -10.10 11.33 4.12
N PHE A 186 -8.95 10.75 4.46
CA PHE A 186 -8.83 9.37 4.88
C PHE A 186 -7.81 9.21 6.01
N GLN A 187 -7.98 8.16 6.79
CA GLN A 187 -7.06 7.73 7.84
C GLN A 187 -6.90 6.22 7.74
N ILE A 188 -5.64 5.77 7.64
CA ILE A 188 -5.33 4.35 7.84
C ILE A 188 -5.31 4.11 9.34
N THR A 189 -6.31 3.41 9.86
CA THR A 189 -6.48 3.19 11.30
C THR A 189 -5.56 2.10 11.83
N LYS A 190 -5.33 1.07 11.03
CA LYS A 190 -4.46 -0.04 11.37
C LYS A 190 -3.79 -0.58 10.12
N PHE A 191 -2.53 -0.94 10.27
CA PHE A 191 -1.80 -1.75 9.30
C PHE A 191 -1.90 -3.21 9.75
N THR A 192 -2.35 -4.10 8.85
CA THR A 192 -2.55 -5.54 9.12
C THR A 192 -1.78 -6.39 8.12
N GLY A 193 -1.79 -7.73 8.26
CA GLY A 193 -1.07 -8.62 7.36
C GLY A 193 0.44 -8.69 7.65
N ALA A 194 1.26 -8.61 6.61
CA ALA A 194 2.73 -8.76 6.69
C ALA A 194 3.42 -7.48 7.20
N VAL A 195 2.98 -6.96 8.35
CA VAL A 195 3.47 -5.69 8.90
C VAL A 195 4.86 -5.79 9.49
N GLY A 196 5.64 -4.73 9.27
CA GLY A 196 6.92 -4.50 9.93
C GLY A 196 6.79 -4.12 11.42
N PRO A 197 7.92 -4.04 12.13
CA PRO A 197 7.93 -3.76 13.57
C PRO A 197 7.43 -2.37 13.96
N TYR A 198 7.66 -1.30 13.19
CA TYR A 198 7.08 0.01 13.50
C TYR A 198 5.57 0.05 13.27
N CYS A 199 5.05 -0.63 12.26
CA CYS A 199 3.61 -0.75 12.07
C CYS A 199 2.94 -1.56 13.19
N LYS A 200 3.59 -2.64 13.65
CA LYS A 200 3.15 -3.37 14.86
C LYS A 200 3.14 -2.44 16.07
N ALA A 201 4.20 -1.66 16.28
CA ALA A 201 4.29 -0.71 17.37
C ALA A 201 3.24 0.40 17.28
N LEU A 202 2.97 0.93 16.09
CA LEU A 202 1.92 1.93 15.86
C LEU A 202 0.54 1.39 16.22
N GLY A 203 0.21 0.17 15.75
CA GLY A 203 -1.06 -0.49 16.09
C GLY A 203 -1.21 -0.81 17.58
N GLY A 204 -0.11 -1.00 18.31
CA GLY A 204 -0.08 -1.20 19.76
C GLY A 204 0.15 0.07 20.59
N ASN A 205 0.29 1.25 19.95
CA ASN A 205 0.73 2.49 20.58
C ASN A 205 2.03 2.33 21.43
N ASP A 206 2.94 1.46 21.01
CA ASP A 206 4.22 1.20 21.69
C ASP A 206 5.26 2.25 21.31
N LYS A 207 5.36 3.30 22.12
CA LYS A 207 6.37 4.36 21.95
C LYS A 207 7.80 3.91 22.23
N SER A 208 8.04 2.74 22.84
CA SER A 208 9.39 2.25 23.07
C SER A 208 10.15 1.96 21.77
N ALA A 209 9.43 1.69 20.67
CA ALA A 209 10.02 1.57 19.34
C ALA A 209 10.76 2.84 18.88
N CYS A 210 10.41 4.01 19.42
CA CYS A 210 11.01 5.30 19.08
C CYS A 210 12.30 5.63 19.82
N ASP A 211 12.73 4.78 20.77
CA ASP A 211 13.99 4.99 21.49
C ASP A 211 15.18 4.97 20.53
N LYS A 212 16.04 5.99 20.61
CA LYS A 212 17.25 6.13 19.80
C LYS A 212 18.24 4.97 19.98
N ASN A 213 18.24 4.33 21.15
CA ASN A 213 19.13 3.23 21.48
C ASN A 213 18.57 1.86 21.04
N LYS A 214 17.28 1.78 20.70
CA LYS A 214 16.64 0.53 20.29
C LYS A 214 16.88 0.30 18.79
N ASN A 215 17.32 -0.90 18.42
CA ASN A 215 17.38 -1.31 17.01
C ASN A 215 16.11 -2.08 16.64
N VAL A 216 15.32 -1.54 15.73
CA VAL A 216 14.01 -2.02 15.31
C VAL A 216 14.11 -2.44 13.84
N ALA A 217 14.84 -3.53 13.60
CA ALA A 217 15.02 -4.06 12.25
C ALA A 217 13.87 -5.01 11.88
N GLY A 218 13.38 -4.91 10.65
CA GLY A 218 12.45 -5.88 10.07
C GLY A 218 13.15 -6.94 9.22
N ASP A 219 12.37 -7.76 8.52
CA ASP A 219 12.88 -8.86 7.67
C ASP A 219 13.81 -8.38 6.55
N TRP A 220 13.72 -7.11 6.16
CA TRP A 220 14.64 -6.45 5.21
C TRP A 220 16.05 -6.22 5.77
N GLY A 221 16.30 -6.47 7.06
CA GLY A 221 17.64 -6.58 7.65
C GLY A 221 18.26 -5.30 8.21
N PHE A 222 17.52 -4.19 8.27
CA PHE A 222 18.00 -2.96 8.90
C PHE A 222 16.85 -2.18 9.56
N ASP A 223 17.19 -1.14 10.31
CA ASP A 223 16.20 -0.27 10.95
C ASP A 223 15.94 0.99 10.08
N PRO A 224 14.75 1.16 9.48
CA PRO A 224 14.49 2.28 8.57
C PRO A 224 14.64 3.65 9.24
N ALA A 225 14.39 3.75 10.55
CA ALA A 225 14.54 5.00 11.28
C ALA A 225 15.99 5.50 11.34
N LYS A 226 16.97 4.62 11.14
CA LYS A 226 18.37 5.03 11.06
C LYS A 226 18.69 5.68 9.72
N TRP A 227 17.88 5.56 8.67
CA TRP A 227 18.16 6.10 7.33
C TRP A 227 17.13 7.16 6.87
N ALA A 228 16.54 7.90 7.81
CA ALA A 228 15.53 8.90 7.50
C ALA A 228 16.11 10.32 7.30
N TYR A 229 15.61 11.00 6.28
CA TYR A 229 16.02 12.34 5.86
C TYR A 229 14.82 13.25 5.55
N GLN A 230 15.03 14.56 5.59
CA GLN A 230 14.10 15.56 5.05
C GLN A 230 14.85 16.47 4.07
N TYR A 231 14.22 16.80 2.96
CA TYR A 231 14.80 17.73 1.99
C TYR A 231 14.59 19.18 2.43
N ASP A 232 15.68 19.92 2.49
CA ASP A 232 15.71 21.36 2.74
C ASP A 232 15.76 22.08 1.39
N GLU A 233 14.58 22.51 0.93
CA GLU A 233 14.42 23.17 -0.37
C GLU A 233 15.27 24.44 -0.48
N LYS A 234 15.45 25.17 0.63
CA LYS A 234 16.18 26.46 0.66
C LYS A 234 17.68 26.25 0.45
N ASN A 235 18.23 25.22 1.07
CA ASN A 235 19.66 24.94 1.04
C ASN A 235 20.04 23.83 0.04
N ASN A 236 19.06 23.27 -0.68
CA ASN A 236 19.22 22.17 -1.62
C ASN A 236 20.02 20.98 -1.04
N LYS A 237 19.69 20.58 0.19
CA LYS A 237 20.38 19.51 0.93
C LYS A 237 19.39 18.56 1.62
N PHE A 238 19.85 17.37 1.97
CA PHE A 238 19.08 16.42 2.76
C PHE A 238 19.57 16.43 4.21
N ASN A 239 18.70 16.82 5.12
CA ASN A 239 19.00 16.83 6.56
C ASN A 239 18.64 15.48 7.16
N TYR A 240 19.55 14.91 7.95
CA TYR A 240 19.28 13.70 8.70
C TYR A 240 18.23 13.96 9.78
N VAL A 241 17.18 13.13 9.83
CA VAL A 241 16.10 13.22 10.83
C VAL A 241 15.80 11.89 11.51
N GLY A 242 16.59 10.87 11.17
CA GLY A 242 16.56 9.56 11.80
C GLY A 242 17.04 9.57 13.24
N LYS A 243 17.18 8.38 13.81
CA LYS A 243 17.62 8.18 15.20
C LYS A 243 19.11 7.98 15.39
#